data_AF-A0A4P9ZNP2-F1
#
_entry.id   AF-A0A4P9ZNP2-F1
#
_cell.length_a   1.000
_cell.length_b   1.000
_cell.length_c   1.000
_cell.angle_alpha   90.00
_cell.angle_beta   90.00
_cell.angle_gamma   90.00
#
_symmetry.space_group_name_H-M   'P 1'
#
loop_
_entity.id
_entity.type
_entity.pdbx_description
1 polymer ?
#
loop_
_entity_poly.entity_id
_entity_poly.type
_entity_poly.pdbx_seq_one_letter_code
_entity_poly.pdbx_strand_id
1 'polypeptide(L)'
;MYHAPEDIQRLLPFALTAIIIPELLVILIVLAPGFFPSTCISEKNLTKKYRKAREARQNIHDSVVESAKTNSRLAVDDFMSAKKIIQIADLYQNNLDVSTLPKAALKNICRFTGMGYVGTTGSLQKKVAKHLAYIKEDDQYIRKEGIDSLSPVELNEACEMRGM
;
A
#
# COMPACT_ATOMS: atom_id res chain seq x y z
N MET A 1 -32.44 -18.50 45.70
CA MET A 1 -31.58 -18.01 46.80
C MET A 1 -30.78 -16.85 46.26
N TYR A 2 -31.09 -15.65 46.73
CA TYR A 2 -30.62 -14.37 46.23
C TYR A 2 -29.13 -14.17 46.56
N HIS A 3 -28.34 -13.76 45.58
CA HIS A 3 -26.91 -13.51 45.71
C HIS A 3 -26.62 -12.41 46.76
N ALA A 4 -25.54 -12.64 47.51
CA ALA A 4 -25.11 -11.83 48.63
C ALA A 4 -24.87 -10.35 48.25
N PRO A 5 -25.02 -9.38 49.18
CA PRO A 5 -24.74 -7.96 48.95
C PRO A 5 -23.32 -7.68 48.39
N GLU A 6 -22.41 -8.65 48.51
CA GLU A 6 -21.06 -8.63 47.94
C GLU A 6 -21.05 -8.67 46.40
N ASP A 7 -22.02 -9.34 45.74
CA ASP A 7 -22.07 -9.39 44.26
C ASP A 7 -22.54 -8.05 43.67
N ILE A 8 -23.39 -7.31 44.41
CA ILE A 8 -23.81 -5.95 44.04
C ILE A 8 -22.62 -4.97 44.14
N GLN A 9 -21.71 -5.18 45.09
CA GLN A 9 -20.50 -4.37 45.23
C GLN A 9 -19.46 -4.69 44.14
N ARG A 10 -19.41 -5.93 43.64
CA ARG A 10 -18.58 -6.32 42.48
C ARG A 10 -19.19 -5.89 41.14
N LEU A 11 -20.49 -5.65 41.10
CA LEU A 11 -21.20 -5.19 39.91
C LEU A 11 -20.77 -3.79 39.48
N LEU A 12 -20.50 -2.89 40.42
CA LEU A 12 -20.11 -1.51 40.13
C LEU A 12 -18.78 -1.41 39.35
N PRO A 13 -17.65 -2.02 39.82
CA PRO A 13 -16.43 -2.04 39.03
C PRO A 13 -16.59 -2.81 37.72
N PHE A 14 -17.37 -3.90 37.69
CA PHE A 14 -17.63 -4.65 36.46
C PHE A 14 -18.39 -3.81 35.41
N ALA A 15 -19.45 -3.11 35.82
CA ALA A 15 -20.23 -2.23 34.95
C ALA A 15 -19.39 -1.05 34.43
N LEU A 16 -18.57 -0.45 35.29
CA LEU A 16 -17.60 0.56 34.88
C LEU A 16 -16.61 0.03 33.83
N THR A 17 -16.04 -1.17 34.05
CA THR A 17 -15.15 -1.79 33.05
C THR A 17 -15.87 -2.10 31.74
N ALA A 18 -17.11 -2.60 31.80
CA ALA A 18 -17.90 -2.94 30.62
C ALA A 18 -18.28 -1.71 29.77
N ILE A 19 -18.40 -0.54 30.40
CA ILE A 19 -18.67 0.74 29.70
C ILE A 19 -17.38 1.35 29.16
N ILE A 20 -16.27 1.28 29.90
CA ILE A 20 -14.99 1.90 29.51
C ILE A 20 -14.28 1.12 28.40
N ILE A 21 -14.30 -0.22 28.44
CA ILE A 21 -13.63 -1.08 27.46
C ILE A 21 -14.06 -0.79 26.01
N PRO A 22 -15.35 -0.69 25.64
CA PRO A 22 -15.74 -0.44 24.26
C PRO A 22 -15.27 0.94 23.76
N GLU A 23 -15.30 1.98 24.60
CA GLU A 23 -14.79 3.30 24.20
C GLU A 23 -13.27 3.31 24.01
N LEU A 24 -12.54 2.63 24.89
CA LEU A 24 -11.09 2.46 24.77
C LEU A 24 -10.73 1.69 23.49
N LEU A 25 -11.55 0.70 23.10
CA LEU A 25 -11.37 -0.08 21.87
C LEU A 25 -11.52 0.80 20.63
N VAL A 26 -12.52 1.69 20.58
CA VAL A 26 -12.72 2.63 19.45
C VAL A 26 -11.52 3.58 19.31
N ILE A 27 -11.02 4.13 20.43
CA ILE A 27 -9.83 4.99 20.44
C ILE A 27 -8.60 4.21 19.99
N LEU A 28 -8.44 2.97 20.44
CA LEU A 28 -7.30 2.11 20.12
C LEU A 28 -7.31 1.67 18.65
N ILE A 29 -8.47 1.42 18.04
CA ILE A 29 -8.59 1.14 16.59
C ILE A 29 -8.08 2.33 15.76
N VAL A 30 -8.36 3.55 16.20
CA VAL A 30 -7.92 4.77 15.50
C VAL A 30 -6.42 5.01 15.70
N LEU A 31 -5.90 4.76 16.91
CA LEU A 31 -4.50 5.07 17.26
C LEU A 31 -3.52 3.97 16.83
N ALA A 32 -3.93 2.71 16.84
CA ALA A 32 -3.07 1.55 16.59
C ALA A 32 -3.78 0.47 15.75
N PRO A 33 -4.09 0.74 14.47
CA PRO A 33 -4.79 -0.20 13.59
C PRO A 33 -4.05 -1.52 13.35
N GLY A 34 -2.75 -1.60 13.65
CA GLY A 34 -1.93 -2.81 13.56
C GLY A 34 -1.89 -3.69 14.82
N PHE A 35 -2.55 -3.29 15.92
CA PHE A 35 -2.57 -4.06 17.19
C PHE A 35 -3.67 -5.13 17.21
N PHE A 36 -4.66 -5.04 16.32
CA PHE A 36 -5.78 -5.97 16.28
C PHE A 36 -5.52 -7.12 15.31
N PRO A 37 -5.86 -8.36 15.68
CA PRO A 37 -5.86 -9.48 14.73
C PRO A 37 -6.80 -9.17 13.57
N SER A 38 -6.42 -9.61 12.36
CA SER A 38 -7.17 -9.36 11.11
C SER A 38 -8.64 -9.82 11.15
N THR A 39 -9.04 -10.61 12.15
CA THR A 39 -10.41 -11.06 12.43
C THR A 39 -11.37 -9.93 12.83
N CYS A 40 -10.87 -8.79 13.29
CA CYS A 40 -11.70 -7.62 13.64
C CYS A 40 -12.00 -6.71 12.42
N ILE A 41 -11.40 -6.99 11.26
CA ILE A 41 -11.57 -6.21 10.05
C ILE A 41 -12.66 -6.85 9.19
N SER A 42 -13.80 -6.18 9.05
CA SER A 42 -14.88 -6.64 8.17
C SER A 42 -14.42 -6.75 6.71
N GLU A 43 -14.77 -7.85 6.03
CA GLU A 43 -14.49 -8.08 4.60
C GLU A 43 -14.95 -6.91 3.70
N LYS A 44 -16.03 -6.22 4.09
CA LYS A 44 -16.55 -5.03 3.40
C LYS A 44 -15.56 -3.86 3.41
N ASN A 45 -14.76 -3.72 4.46
CA ASN A 45 -13.76 -2.65 4.56
C ASN A 45 -12.49 -3.01 3.78
N LEU A 46 -12.12 -4.29 3.75
CA LEU A 46 -10.99 -4.80 2.99
C LEU A 46 -11.21 -4.65 1.48
N THR A 47 -12.36 -5.09 0.99
CA THR A 47 -12.74 -4.94 -0.44
C THR A 47 -12.79 -3.48 -0.87
N LYS A 48 -13.33 -2.59 -0.03
CA LYS A 48 -13.30 -1.13 -0.28
C LYS A 48 -11.87 -0.58 -0.34
N LYS A 49 -10.95 -1.07 0.51
CA LYS A 49 -9.54 -0.65 0.50
C LYS A 49 -8.88 -1.02 -0.84
N TYR A 50 -8.99 -2.28 -1.26
CA TYR A 50 -8.45 -2.73 -2.54
C TYR A 50 -9.10 -2.02 -3.73
N ARG A 51 -10.42 -1.80 -3.69
CA ARG A 51 -11.12 -1.05 -4.73
C ARG A 51 -10.58 0.37 -4.88
N LYS A 52 -10.41 1.10 -3.77
CA LYS A 52 -9.84 2.46 -3.78
C LYS A 52 -8.40 2.49 -4.29
N ALA A 53 -7.60 1.48 -3.93
CA ALA A 53 -6.23 1.36 -4.45
C ALA A 53 -6.24 1.15 -5.97
N ARG A 54 -7.11 0.26 -6.47
CA ARG A 54 -7.26 0.01 -7.90
C ARG A 54 -7.79 1.21 -8.68
N GLU A 55 -8.80 1.90 -8.17
CA GLU A 55 -9.29 3.16 -8.72
C GLU A 55 -8.17 4.21 -8.81
N ALA A 56 -7.34 4.33 -7.76
CA ALA A 56 -6.19 5.24 -7.78
C ALA A 56 -5.15 4.85 -8.84
N ARG A 57 -4.85 3.56 -9.02
CA ARG A 57 -3.94 3.06 -10.07
C ARG A 57 -4.48 3.38 -11.47
N GLN A 58 -5.77 3.12 -11.72
CA GLN A 58 -6.42 3.42 -13.00
C GLN A 58 -6.38 4.91 -13.32
N ASN A 59 -6.75 5.77 -12.37
CA ASN A 59 -6.72 7.22 -12.57
C ASN A 59 -5.31 7.73 -12.90
N ILE A 60 -4.27 7.17 -12.27
CA ILE A 60 -2.88 7.52 -12.56
C ILE A 60 -2.50 7.04 -13.97
N HIS A 61 -2.84 5.80 -14.32
CA HIS A 61 -2.61 5.24 -15.65
C HIS A 61 -3.22 6.12 -16.74
N ASP A 62 -4.50 6.47 -16.61
CA ASP A 62 -5.21 7.28 -17.59
C ASP A 62 -4.62 8.68 -17.70
N SER A 63 -4.22 9.27 -16.57
CA SER A 63 -3.53 10.57 -16.53
C SER A 63 -2.17 10.54 -17.25
N VAL A 64 -1.41 9.44 -17.12
CA VAL A 64 -0.11 9.25 -17.79
C VAL A 64 -0.31 9.06 -19.28
N VAL A 65 -1.29 8.24 -19.70
CA VAL A 65 -1.62 8.03 -21.11
C VAL A 65 -2.04 9.34 -21.78
N GLU A 66 -2.87 10.14 -21.12
CA GLU A 66 -3.32 11.43 -21.66
C GLU A 66 -2.18 12.47 -21.72
N SER A 67 -1.31 12.47 -20.71
CA SER A 67 -0.09 13.29 -20.71
C SER A 67 0.88 12.88 -21.82
N ALA A 68 0.98 11.58 -22.13
CA ALA A 68 1.82 11.07 -23.20
C ALA A 68 1.32 11.51 -24.58
N LYS A 69 0.01 11.48 -24.83
CA LYS A 69 -0.60 11.95 -26.09
C LYS A 69 -0.35 13.43 -26.35
N THR A 70 -0.32 14.25 -25.29
CA THR A 70 -0.22 15.71 -25.41
C THR A 70 1.21 16.23 -25.42
N ASN A 71 2.15 15.57 -24.73
CA ASN A 71 3.48 16.16 -24.46
C ASN A 71 4.68 15.25 -24.74
N SER A 72 4.51 14.03 -25.28
CA SER A 72 5.63 13.08 -25.38
C SER A 72 6.05 12.73 -26.81
N ARG A 73 7.36 12.47 -26.97
CA ARG A 73 7.98 11.88 -28.18
C ARG A 73 7.69 10.37 -28.32
N LEU A 74 6.92 9.79 -27.41
CA LEU A 74 6.63 8.35 -27.30
C LEU A 74 5.14 8.14 -27.59
N ALA A 75 4.83 7.36 -28.62
CA ALA A 75 3.45 7.03 -28.93
C ALA A 75 2.91 6.02 -27.90
N VAL A 76 1.61 6.03 -27.63
CA VAL A 76 0.96 5.00 -26.80
C VAL A 76 1.23 3.60 -27.38
N ASP A 77 1.29 3.48 -28.71
CA ASP A 77 1.64 2.26 -29.43
C ASP A 77 3.05 1.74 -29.11
N ASP A 78 3.96 2.61 -28.65
CA ASP A 78 5.31 2.20 -28.24
C ASP A 78 5.29 1.36 -26.96
N PHE A 79 4.27 1.54 -26.11
CA PHE A 79 4.05 0.74 -24.91
C PHE A 79 3.24 -0.54 -25.18
N MET A 80 2.71 -0.73 -26.39
CA MET A 80 1.97 -1.94 -26.78
C MET A 80 2.89 -3.04 -27.35
N SER A 81 4.14 -2.72 -27.66
CA SER A 81 5.13 -3.67 -28.20
C SER A 81 6.23 -3.95 -27.20
N ALA A 82 6.39 -5.22 -26.81
CA ALA A 82 7.41 -5.65 -25.86
C ALA A 82 8.84 -5.21 -26.28
N LYS A 83 9.16 -5.26 -27.58
CA LYS A 83 10.47 -4.83 -28.09
C LYS A 83 10.74 -3.34 -27.86
N LYS A 84 9.72 -2.50 -28.08
CA LYS A 84 9.83 -1.05 -27.88
C LYS A 84 9.89 -0.70 -26.40
N ILE A 85 9.13 -1.41 -25.55
CA ILE A 85 9.23 -1.29 -24.09
C ILE A 85 10.65 -1.58 -23.62
N ILE A 86 11.29 -2.64 -24.12
CA ILE A 86 12.69 -2.97 -23.78
C ILE A 86 13.62 -1.85 -24.23
N GLN A 87 13.46 -1.35 -25.46
CA GLN A 87 14.29 -0.25 -25.97
C GLN A 87 14.14 1.04 -25.14
N ILE A 88 12.91 1.37 -24.73
CA ILE A 88 12.64 2.50 -23.82
C ILE A 88 13.28 2.23 -22.46
N ALA A 89 13.10 1.02 -21.92
CA ALA A 89 13.68 0.63 -20.64
C ALA A 89 15.20 0.76 -20.66
N ASP A 90 15.88 0.34 -21.73
CA ASP A 90 17.34 0.47 -21.87
C ASP A 90 17.80 1.94 -21.93
N LEU A 91 17.01 2.83 -22.56
CA LEU A 91 17.31 4.28 -22.59
C LEU A 91 17.21 4.94 -21.20
N TYR A 92 16.31 4.45 -20.35
CA TYR A 92 16.05 5.02 -19.03
C TYR A 92 16.63 4.19 -17.86
N GLN A 93 17.23 3.03 -18.14
CA GLN A 93 17.59 1.97 -17.18
C GLN A 93 18.54 2.42 -16.07
N ASN A 94 19.34 3.46 -16.33
CA ASN A 94 20.44 3.84 -15.44
C ASN A 94 20.28 5.20 -14.73
N ASN A 95 19.23 5.97 -15.01
CA ASN A 95 19.18 7.38 -14.56
C ASN A 95 17.84 7.81 -13.93
N LEU A 96 17.03 6.90 -13.38
CA LEU A 96 15.88 7.34 -12.58
C LEU A 96 16.36 7.90 -11.23
N ASP A 97 16.80 9.14 -11.24
CA ASP A 97 17.15 9.87 -10.02
C ASP A 97 15.86 10.39 -9.35
N VAL A 98 15.40 9.62 -8.35
CA VAL A 98 14.22 9.95 -7.53
C VAL A 98 14.33 11.34 -6.90
N SER A 99 15.54 11.88 -6.69
CA SER A 99 15.75 13.20 -6.09
C SER A 99 15.35 14.36 -7.02
N THR A 100 15.30 14.13 -8.33
CA THR A 100 14.90 15.12 -9.34
C THR A 100 13.39 15.18 -9.54
N LEU A 101 12.65 14.19 -9.05
CA LEU A 101 11.22 14.07 -9.31
C LEU A 101 10.40 15.14 -8.57
N PRO A 102 9.39 15.74 -9.24
CA PRO A 102 8.49 16.68 -8.59
C PRO A 102 7.63 15.96 -7.55
N LYS A 103 7.21 16.70 -6.51
CA LYS A 103 6.40 16.16 -5.41
C LYS A 103 5.12 15.45 -5.88
N ALA A 104 4.50 15.93 -6.96
CA ALA A 104 3.31 15.31 -7.55
C ALA A 104 3.61 13.90 -8.10
N ALA A 105 4.72 13.72 -8.83
CA ALA A 105 5.14 12.41 -9.33
C ALA A 105 5.46 11.45 -8.19
N LEU A 106 6.18 11.91 -7.17
CA LEU A 106 6.48 11.09 -5.97
C LEU A 106 5.22 10.62 -5.25
N LYS A 107 4.21 11.51 -5.12
CA LYS A 107 2.91 11.14 -4.56
C LYS A 107 2.19 10.10 -5.41
N ASN A 108 2.23 10.24 -6.74
CA ASN A 108 1.62 9.28 -7.65
C ASN A 108 2.30 7.91 -7.54
N ILE A 109 3.63 7.85 -7.51
CA ILE A 109 4.38 6.61 -7.29
C ILE A 109 3.97 5.96 -5.96
N CYS A 110 3.89 6.74 -4.88
CA CYS A 110 3.44 6.22 -3.58
C CYS A 110 2.01 5.66 -3.64
N ARG A 111 1.08 6.37 -4.28
CA ARG A 111 -0.31 5.90 -4.42
C ARG A 111 -0.42 4.65 -5.28
N PHE A 112 0.37 4.58 -6.36
CA PHE A 112 0.39 3.45 -7.27
C PHE A 112 0.87 2.16 -6.59
N THR A 113 1.95 2.26 -5.81
CA THR A 113 2.57 1.16 -5.05
C THR A 113 1.89 0.86 -3.71
N GLY A 114 0.79 1.52 -3.38
CA GLY A 114 0.09 1.32 -2.10
C GLY A 114 0.79 1.93 -0.87
N MET A 115 1.87 2.67 -1.06
CA MET A 115 2.58 3.37 0.02
C MET A 115 1.86 4.65 0.50
N GLY A 116 2.09 5.01 1.76
CA GLY A 116 1.60 6.28 2.31
C GLY A 116 2.24 7.50 1.63
N TYR A 117 1.42 8.37 1.05
CA TYR A 117 1.83 9.53 0.21
C TYR A 117 1.82 10.89 0.94
N VAL A 118 1.69 10.89 2.26
CA VAL A 118 1.72 12.10 3.10
C VAL A 118 3.15 12.39 3.55
N GLY A 119 3.58 13.65 3.44
CA GLY A 119 4.90 14.10 3.88
C GLY A 119 5.50 15.25 3.06
N THR A 120 6.72 15.62 3.43
CA THR A 120 7.58 16.55 2.68
C THR A 120 8.20 15.86 1.47
N THR A 121 8.69 16.63 0.49
CA THR A 121 9.30 16.08 -0.74
C THR A 121 10.48 15.16 -0.41
N GLY A 122 11.41 15.59 0.45
CA GLY A 122 12.57 14.76 0.83
C GLY A 122 12.21 13.46 1.56
N SER A 123 11.15 13.46 2.37
CA SER A 123 10.64 12.24 3.01
C SER A 123 10.06 11.27 1.97
N LEU A 124 9.28 11.78 1.02
CA LEU A 124 8.72 10.97 -0.07
C LEU A 124 9.83 10.42 -0.99
N GLN A 125 10.86 11.22 -1.30
CA GLN A 125 12.01 10.78 -2.09
C GLN A 125 12.72 9.61 -1.43
N LYS A 126 13.08 9.75 -0.14
CA LYS A 126 13.72 8.67 0.63
C LYS A 126 12.84 7.43 0.69
N LYS A 127 11.53 7.60 0.87
CA LYS A 127 10.57 6.48 0.91
C LYS A 127 10.53 5.73 -0.42
N VAL A 128 10.35 6.44 -1.53
CA VAL A 128 10.34 5.84 -2.87
C VAL A 128 11.67 5.17 -3.18
N ALA A 129 12.80 5.83 -2.91
CA ALA A 129 14.13 5.25 -3.14
C ALA A 129 14.34 3.96 -2.33
N LYS A 130 13.95 3.95 -1.05
CA LYS A 130 14.03 2.76 -0.20
C LYS A 130 13.14 1.63 -0.73
N HIS A 131 11.92 1.95 -1.17
CA HIS A 131 10.99 0.97 -1.73
C HIS A 131 11.52 0.33 -3.01
N LEU A 132 12.06 1.15 -3.92
CA LEU A 132 12.66 0.65 -5.17
C LEU A 132 13.90 -0.21 -4.90
N ALA A 133 14.74 0.17 -3.93
CA ALA A 133 15.89 -0.65 -3.51
C ALA A 133 15.44 -2.00 -2.93
N TYR A 134 14.39 -2.00 -2.11
CA TYR A 134 13.80 -3.21 -1.56
C TYR A 134 13.27 -4.13 -2.66
N ILE A 135 12.45 -3.61 -3.60
CA ILE A 135 11.93 -4.41 -4.73
C ILE A 135 13.08 -5.00 -5.54
N LYS A 136 14.14 -4.22 -5.80
CA LYS A 136 15.29 -4.69 -6.57
C LYS A 136 15.99 -5.87 -5.88
N GLU A 137 16.14 -5.81 -4.56
CA GLU A 137 16.74 -6.90 -3.78
C GLU A 137 15.81 -8.12 -3.75
N ASP A 138 14.52 -7.91 -3.53
CA ASP A 138 13.47 -8.94 -3.54
C ASP A 138 13.40 -9.65 -4.91
N ASP A 139 13.42 -8.91 -6.02
CA ASP A 139 13.48 -9.47 -7.39
C ASP A 139 14.73 -10.34 -7.59
N GLN A 140 15.87 -10.00 -6.96
CA GLN A 140 17.08 -10.82 -7.04
C GLN A 140 16.94 -12.12 -6.25
N TYR A 141 16.30 -12.11 -5.08
CA TYR A 141 16.01 -13.33 -4.32
C TYR A 141 15.01 -14.22 -5.05
N ILE A 142 13.88 -13.67 -5.50
CA ILE A 142 12.86 -14.41 -6.26
C ILE A 142 13.46 -15.02 -7.53
N ARG A 143 14.35 -14.31 -8.24
CA ARG A 143 15.04 -14.86 -9.42
C ARG A 143 15.97 -16.04 -9.07
N LYS A 144 16.61 -16.04 -7.90
CA LYS A 144 17.51 -17.12 -7.47
C LYS A 144 16.73 -18.36 -7.03
N GLU A 145 15.60 -18.18 -6.36
CA GLU A 145 14.78 -19.27 -5.80
C GLU A 145 13.76 -19.82 -6.80
N GLY A 146 13.33 -18.99 -7.76
CA GLY A 146 12.29 -19.30 -8.73
C GLY A 146 10.92 -18.76 -8.28
N ILE A 147 10.05 -18.43 -9.23
CA ILE A 147 8.71 -17.92 -8.91
C ILE A 147 7.84 -19.01 -8.27
N ASP A 148 8.08 -20.27 -8.64
CA ASP A 148 7.32 -21.43 -8.15
C ASP A 148 7.59 -21.75 -6.67
N SER A 149 8.62 -21.16 -6.05
CA SER A 149 8.88 -21.33 -4.62
C SER A 149 7.96 -20.47 -3.74
N LEU A 150 7.30 -19.45 -4.29
CA LEU A 150 6.44 -18.54 -3.54
C LEU A 150 5.07 -19.18 -3.29
N SER A 151 4.57 -19.02 -2.07
CA SER A 151 3.18 -19.33 -1.77
C SER A 151 2.24 -18.34 -2.50
N PRO A 152 0.94 -18.69 -2.70
CA PRO A 152 -0.02 -17.77 -3.32
C PRO A 152 -0.17 -16.43 -2.57
N VAL A 153 0.06 -16.44 -1.25
CA VAL A 153 -0.01 -15.24 -0.42
C VAL A 153 1.20 -14.34 -0.67
N GLU A 154 2.41 -14.91 -0.65
CA GLU A 154 3.65 -14.19 -0.93
C GLU A 154 3.67 -13.65 -2.36
N LEU A 155 3.18 -14.43 -3.32
CA LEU A 155 3.07 -13.99 -4.71
C LEU A 155 2.12 -12.79 -4.84
N ASN A 156 0.97 -12.82 -4.18
CA ASN A 156 0.02 -11.71 -4.20
C ASN A 156 0.61 -10.45 -3.53
N GLU A 157 1.32 -10.61 -2.42
CA GLU A 157 2.00 -9.50 -1.74
C GLU A 157 3.12 -8.92 -2.60
N ALA A 158 3.96 -9.77 -3.20
CA ALA A 158 4.99 -9.37 -4.14
C ALA A 158 4.42 -8.60 -5.34
N CYS A 159 3.27 -9.03 -5.85
CA CYS A 159 2.56 -8.34 -6.93
C CYS A 159 2.06 -6.96 -6.49
N GLU A 160 1.40 -6.88 -5.34
CA GLU A 160 0.85 -5.63 -4.80
C GLU A 160 1.94 -4.59 -4.53
N MET A 161 3.11 -5.00 -4.00
CA MET A 161 4.26 -4.10 -3.75
C MET A 161 4.82 -3.48 -5.03
N ARG A 162 4.69 -4.20 -6.16
CA ARG A 162 5.11 -3.75 -7.50
C ARG A 162 4.00 -2.96 -8.22
N GLY A 163 2.84 -2.81 -7.60
CA GLY A 163 1.71 -2.04 -8.13
C GLY A 163 0.90 -2.78 -9.19
N MET A 164 0.94 -4.12 -9.20
CA MET A 164 0.12 -4.97 -10.07
C MET A 164 -1.32 -5.14 -9.57
#